data_AF-A0A2V7SWE8-F1
#
_entry.id   AF-A0A2V7SWE8-F1
#
_cell.length_a   1.000
_cell.length_b   1.000
_cell.length_c   1.000
_cell.angle_alpha   90.00
_cell.angle_beta   90.00
_cell.angle_gamma   90.00
#
_symmetry.space_group_name_H-M   'P 1'
#
loop_
_entity.id
_entity.type
_entity.pdbx_description
1 polymer ?
#
loop_
_entity_poly.entity_id
_entity_poly.type
_entity_poly.pdbx_seq_one_letter_code
_entity_poly.pdbx_strand_id
1 'polypeptide(L)'
;MKTTKTYTAPDGITWNVIVQAPGSSNAMILFRHPDGRSSRLDRYNWIISRGPESRSVTARLDPAKILEGLDAGTIMRLFQRSMPVSRKDPLLGPEPSRGD
;
A
#
# COMPACT_ATOMS: atom_id res chain seq x y z
N MET A 1 -7.79 5.28 -15.10
CA MET A 1 -8.45 4.04 -14.63
C MET A 1 -7.74 3.56 -13.38
N LYS A 2 -8.45 3.26 -12.28
CA LYS A 2 -7.82 2.71 -11.07
C LYS A 2 -7.59 1.21 -11.29
N THR A 3 -6.40 0.83 -11.74
CA THR A 3 -6.04 -0.58 -11.90
C THR A 3 -5.96 -1.22 -10.51
N THR A 4 -6.84 -2.18 -10.25
CA THR A 4 -6.96 -2.87 -8.96
C THR A 4 -6.79 -4.36 -9.23
N LYS A 5 -5.88 -5.03 -8.50
CA LYS A 5 -5.69 -6.48 -8.54
C LYS A 5 -6.28 -7.09 -7.27
N THR A 6 -6.61 -8.37 -7.27
CA THR A 6 -7.00 -9.11 -6.08
C THR A 6 -5.95 -10.17 -5.76
N TYR A 7 -5.68 -10.38 -4.47
CA TYR A 7 -4.72 -11.36 -3.98
C TYR A 7 -5.34 -12.15 -2.83
N THR A 8 -5.43 -13.47 -2.99
CA THR A 8 -5.84 -14.35 -1.90
C THR A 8 -4.62 -14.73 -1.08
N ALA A 9 -4.61 -14.30 0.17
CA ALA A 9 -3.56 -14.61 1.13
C ALA A 9 -3.67 -16.08 1.60
N PRO A 10 -2.60 -16.69 2.12
CA PRO A 10 -2.61 -18.09 2.55
C PRO A 10 -3.59 -18.39 3.69
N ASP A 11 -4.03 -17.36 4.41
CA ASP A 11 -5.12 -17.41 5.40
C ASP A 11 -6.52 -17.52 4.78
N GLY A 12 -6.65 -17.45 3.45
CA GLY A 12 -7.91 -17.56 2.72
C GLY A 12 -8.64 -16.24 2.48
N ILE A 13 -8.12 -15.11 2.98
CA ILE A 13 -8.74 -13.79 2.80
C ILE A 13 -8.34 -13.21 1.44
N THR A 14 -9.31 -12.70 0.67
CA THR A 14 -9.06 -12.01 -0.60
C THR A 14 -8.87 -10.52 -0.39
N TRP A 15 -7.64 -10.06 -0.56
CA TRP A 15 -7.23 -8.66 -0.44
C TRP A 15 -7.29 -7.94 -1.78
N ASN A 16 -7.65 -6.66 -1.74
CA ASN A 16 -7.60 -5.78 -2.91
C ASN A 16 -6.25 -5.05 -2.94
N VAL A 17 -5.47 -5.26 -4.00
CA VAL A 17 -4.17 -4.65 -4.25
C VAL A 17 -4.34 -3.42 -5.11
N ILE A 18 -4.00 -2.27 -4.56
CA ILE A 18 -4.15 -0.95 -5.19
C ILE A 18 -2.79 -0.26 -5.19
N VAL A 19 -2.36 0.24 -6.34
CA VAL A 19 -1.17 1.11 -6.41
C VAL A 19 -1.59 2.56 -6.18
N GLN A 20 -0.95 3.21 -5.22
CA GLN A 20 -1.14 4.62 -4.90
C GLN A 20 0.20 5.34 -4.84
N ALA A 21 0.14 6.68 -4.91
CA ALA A 21 1.30 7.56 -4.83
C ALA A 21 2.49 7.08 -5.70
N PRO A 22 2.30 6.85 -7.02
CA PRO A 22 3.43 6.57 -7.90
C PRO A 22 4.30 7.83 -7.97
N GLY A 23 5.43 7.80 -7.27
CA GLY A 23 6.51 8.77 -7.44
C GLY A 23 7.41 8.36 -8.61
N SER A 24 8.52 9.07 -8.76
CA SER A 24 9.44 8.82 -9.87
C SER A 24 10.28 7.56 -9.70
N SER A 25 10.40 7.04 -8.48
CA SER A 25 11.24 5.85 -8.18
C SER A 25 10.66 4.95 -7.09
N ASN A 26 9.47 5.29 -6.60
CA ASN A 26 8.76 4.57 -5.57
C ASN A 26 7.26 4.54 -5.87
N ALA A 27 6.59 3.52 -5.38
CA ALA A 27 5.13 3.47 -5.37
C ALA A 27 4.65 2.78 -4.10
N MET A 28 3.47 3.17 -3.64
CA MET A 28 2.84 2.54 -2.49
C MET A 28 1.85 1.48 -2.98
N ILE A 29 2.00 0.27 -2.47
CA ILE A 29 1.08 -0.82 -2.67
C ILE A 29 0.19 -0.92 -1.44
N LEU A 30 -1.09 -0.61 -1.60
CA LEU A 30 -2.11 -0.75 -0.57
C LEU A 30 -2.84 -2.08 -0.74
N PHE A 31 -2.88 -2.87 0.31
CA PHE A 31 -3.67 -4.08 0.46
C PHE A 31 -4.90 -3.76 1.30
N ARG A 32 -6.06 -3.68 0.66
CA ARG A 32 -7.32 -3.40 1.33
C ARG A 32 -8.03 -4.69 1.70
N HIS A 33 -8.44 -4.79 2.97
CA HIS A 33 -9.13 -5.96 3.50
C HIS A 33 -10.58 -6.00 2.95
N PRO A 34 -11.12 -7.18 2.58
CA PRO A 34 -12.46 -7.29 1.99
C PRO A 34 -13.58 -6.93 2.96
N ASP A 35 -13.36 -7.11 4.27
CA ASP A 35 -14.34 -6.73 5.30
C ASP A 35 -14.64 -5.22 5.25
N GLY A 36 -13.69 -4.38 4.80
CA GLY A 36 -13.93 -2.95 4.47
C GLY A 36 -14.38 -2.05 5.64
N ARG A 37 -14.73 -2.61 6.80
CA ARG A 37 -15.28 -1.93 7.97
C ARG A 37 -14.27 -1.03 8.67
N SER A 38 -12.97 -1.24 8.44
CA SER A 38 -11.93 -0.40 9.02
C SER A 38 -10.64 -0.50 8.25
N SER A 39 -10.08 0.66 7.90
CA SER A 39 -8.71 0.79 7.37
C SER A 39 -7.63 0.32 8.33
N ARG A 40 -7.98 -0.12 9.54
CA ARG A 40 -7.06 -0.74 10.52
C ARG A 40 -6.59 -2.12 10.08
N LEU A 41 -7.40 -2.83 9.29
CA LEU A 41 -7.05 -4.11 8.70
C LEU A 41 -6.28 -3.94 7.39
N ASP A 42 -6.41 -2.79 6.74
CA ASP A 42 -5.64 -2.48 5.53
C ASP A 42 -4.15 -2.56 5.85
N ARG A 43 -3.36 -3.01 4.88
CA ARG A 43 -1.89 -3.09 4.97
C ARG A 43 -1.29 -2.33 3.81
N TYR A 44 -0.10 -1.80 3.97
CA TYR A 44 0.59 -1.11 2.89
C TYR A 44 2.05 -1.52 2.85
N ASN A 45 2.64 -1.42 1.67
CA ASN A 45 4.06 -1.60 1.47
C ASN A 45 4.58 -0.60 0.45
N TRP A 46 5.83 -0.19 0.62
CA TRP A 46 6.50 0.69 -0.33
C TRP A 46 7.40 -0.15 -1.22
N ILE A 47 7.20 -0.05 -2.53
CA ILE A 47 8.15 -0.56 -3.50
C ILE A 47 9.10 0.56 -3.88
N ILE A 48 10.40 0.26 -3.88
CA ILE A 48 11.46 1.16 -4.32
C ILE A 48 12.15 0.44 -5.48
N SER A 49 12.05 1.01 -6.68
CA SER A 49 12.75 0.44 -7.84
C SER A 49 14.22 0.87 -7.79
N ARG A 50 15.13 -0.08 -7.55
CA ARG A 50 16.60 0.13 -7.54
C ARG A 50 17.30 -0.37 -8.82
N GLY A 51 16.56 -0.52 -9.93
CA GLY A 51 17.13 -0.89 -11.24
C GLY A 51 17.73 0.31 -12.00
N PRO A 52 18.42 0.12 -13.14
CA PRO A 52 18.94 1.23 -13.96
C PRO A 52 17.86 2.18 -14.50
N GLU A 53 16.58 1.76 -14.51
CA GLU A 53 15.42 2.63 -14.75
C GLU A 53 15.14 3.64 -13.61
N SER A 54 15.81 3.49 -12.46
CA SER A 54 15.82 4.42 -11.32
C SER A 54 16.53 5.76 -11.63
N ARG A 55 17.05 5.93 -12.86
CA ARG A 55 17.70 7.17 -13.32
C ARG A 55 16.72 8.22 -13.86
N SER A 56 15.45 7.88 -14.10
CA SER A 56 14.48 8.80 -14.70
C SER A 56 13.49 9.35 -13.67
N VAL A 57 13.90 10.40 -12.97
CA VAL A 57 13.08 11.19 -12.03
C VAL A 57 11.86 11.88 -12.67
N THR A 58 11.78 11.90 -14.00
CA THR A 58 10.72 12.54 -14.81
C THR A 58 9.68 11.56 -15.37
N ALA A 59 9.95 10.25 -15.35
CA ALA A 59 8.98 9.26 -15.78
C ALA A 59 8.03 8.97 -14.61
N ARG A 60 6.77 9.42 -14.70
CA ARG A 60 5.74 8.96 -13.77
C ARG A 60 5.61 7.45 -13.96
N LEU A 61 5.93 6.67 -12.93
CA LEU A 61 5.71 5.23 -12.97
C LEU A 61 4.22 4.99 -13.22
N ASP A 62 3.91 4.31 -14.33
CA ASP A 62 2.53 4.02 -14.64
C ASP A 62 2.02 2.96 -13.64
N PRO A 63 1.00 3.27 -12.83
CA PRO A 63 0.50 2.36 -11.81
C PRO A 63 -0.05 1.06 -12.42
N ALA A 64 -0.55 1.10 -13.66
CA ALA A 64 -1.01 -0.09 -14.35
C ALA A 64 0.18 -0.98 -14.74
N LYS A 65 1.30 -0.41 -15.19
CA LYS A 65 2.52 -1.17 -15.52
C LYS A 65 3.19 -1.79 -14.29
N ILE A 66 3.23 -1.06 -13.17
CA ILE A 66 3.67 -1.63 -11.90
C ILE A 66 2.78 -2.84 -11.56
N LEU A 67 1.46 -2.65 -11.58
CA LEU A 67 0.52 -3.69 -11.17
C LEU A 67 0.48 -4.88 -12.14
N GLU A 68 0.73 -4.66 -13.43
CA GLU A 68 0.93 -5.69 -14.46
C GLU A 68 2.16 -6.55 -14.13
N GLY A 69 3.30 -5.92 -13.79
CA GLY A 69 4.54 -6.60 -13.40
C GLY A 69 4.54 -7.21 -11.99
N LEU A 70 3.47 -7.01 -11.20
CA LEU A 70 3.31 -7.68 -9.91
C LEU A 70 2.73 -9.08 -10.10
N ASP A 71 3.59 -10.08 -10.15
CA ASP A 71 3.22 -11.50 -10.09
C ASP A 71 2.76 -11.93 -8.69
N ALA A 72 2.01 -13.04 -8.60
CA ALA A 72 1.53 -13.59 -7.34
C ALA A 72 2.65 -13.81 -6.31
N GLY A 73 3.83 -14.29 -6.75
CA GLY A 73 5.00 -14.47 -5.88
C GLY A 73 5.56 -13.15 -5.33
N THR A 74 5.57 -12.09 -6.15
CA THR A 74 5.99 -10.75 -5.73
C THR A 74 4.97 -10.14 -4.77
N ILE A 75 3.68 -10.26 -5.09
CA ILE A 75 2.58 -9.80 -4.22
C ILE A 75 2.65 -10.49 -2.86
N MET A 76 2.88 -11.81 -2.82
CA MET A 76 3.04 -12.57 -1.58
C MET A 76 4.21 -12.03 -0.74
N ARG A 77 5.39 -11.81 -1.35
CA ARG A 77 6.55 -11.22 -0.65
C ARG A 77 6.25 -9.81 -0.14
N LEU A 78 5.57 -9.00 -0.94
CA LEU A 78 5.16 -7.65 -0.55
C LEU A 78 4.14 -7.67 0.58
N PHE A 79 3.22 -8.64 0.59
CA PHE A 79 2.22 -8.82 1.64
C PHE A 79 2.87 -9.31 2.94
N GLN A 80 3.82 -10.25 2.87
CA GLN A 80 4.60 -10.69 4.04
C GLN A 80 5.40 -9.55 4.68
N ARG A 81 5.95 -8.66 3.85
CA ARG A 81 6.68 -7.46 4.31
C ARG A 81 5.78 -6.23 4.51
N SER A 82 4.48 -6.35 4.29
CA SER A 82 3.57 -5.21 4.42
C SER A 82 3.39 -4.83 5.87
N MET A 83 3.28 -3.54 6.11
CA MET A 83 3.00 -2.99 7.43
C MET A 83 1.49 -2.78 7.56
N PRO A 84 0.88 -3.08 8.71
CA PRO A 84 -0.51 -2.71 8.94
C PRO A 84 -0.64 -1.19 8.79
N VAL A 85 -1.73 -0.73 8.18
CA VAL A 85 -2.18 0.67 8.24
C VAL A 85 -2.64 0.91 9.67
N SER A 86 -1.70 0.96 10.61
CA SER A 86 -1.93 1.48 11.94
C SER A 86 -2.17 2.96 11.78
N ARG A 87 -3.44 3.33 11.69
CA ARG A 87 -3.84 4.67 12.09
C ARG A 87 -3.58 4.75 13.59
N LYS A 88 -2.39 5.20 14.00
CA LYS A 88 -2.35 6.10 15.14
C LYS A 88 -3.05 7.35 14.63
N ASP A 89 -4.27 7.55 15.10
CA ASP A 89 -4.86 8.88 14.97
C ASP A 89 -3.92 9.87 15.68
N PRO A 90 -3.63 11.02 15.05
CA PRO A 90 -2.35 11.70 15.10
C PRO A 90 -2.35 12.77 16.18
N LEU A 91 -1.26 13.00 16.91
CA LEU A 91 -0.91 14.32 17.49
C LEU A 91 -1.98 15.12 18.29
N LEU A 92 -3.12 14.54 18.65
CA LEU A 92 -4.13 15.07 19.55
C LEU A 92 -4.05 14.21 20.80
N GLY A 93 -3.24 14.69 21.75
CA GLY A 93 -3.40 14.28 23.14
C GLY A 93 -4.83 14.56 23.60
N PRO A 94 -5.28 13.94 24.71
CA PRO A 94 -6.52 14.40 25.35
C PRO A 94 -6.37 15.91 25.56
N GLU A 95 -7.32 16.69 25.05
CA GLU A 95 -7.42 18.11 25.37
C GLU A 95 -7.26 18.24 26.90
N PRO A 96 -6.37 19.11 27.41
CA PRO A 96 -6.39 19.38 28.83
C PRO A 96 -7.70 20.13 29.10
N SER A 97 -8.71 19.38 29.53
CA SER A 97 -9.83 19.91 30.29
C SER A 97 -9.27 20.58 31.54
N ARG A 98 -8.86 21.84 31.42
CA ARG A 98 -8.77 22.76 32.55
C ARG A 98 -10.13 23.42 32.67
N GLY A 99 -10.99 22.77 33.47
CA GLY A 99 -11.86 23.54 34.33
C GLY A 99 -11.01 24.18 35.42
N ASP A 100 -11.12 25.50 35.54
CA ASP A 100 -11.42 26.26 36.77
C ASP A 100 -11.53 27.74 36.37
#